data_AF-A0A498FCE1-F1
#
_entry.id   AF-A0A498FCE1-F1
#
_cell.length_a   1.000
_cell.length_b   1.000
_cell.length_c   1.000
_cell.angle_alpha   90.00
_cell.angle_beta   90.00
_cell.angle_gamma   90.00
#
_symmetry.space_group_name_H-M   'P 1'
#
loop_
_entity.id
_entity.type
_entity.pdbx_description
1 polymer ?
#
loop_
_entity_poly.entity_id
_entity_poly.type
_entity_poly.pdbx_seq_one_letter_code
_entity_poly.pdbx_strand_id
1 'polypeptide(L)'
;MGDGSVPKTNDGAHGLFRLPMVNKQFLEWFDHEMGILSTGVSLKKTAAELARNNRESGFSPNARAENYHDMYTVISRSHPFMRSLRRWYRSGEKRFPESLSLTPRIAKMWYVCDGYLDVQEYGEPRAAIRIRHRDDRQEFLLNYSRTSASHRRTAAKRSASGSTRLARSSTGWATHRPALSTSGYSTRESATIA
;
A
#
# COMPACT_ATOMS: atom_id res chain seq x y z
N MET A 1 9.57 -3.93 0.50
CA MET A 1 8.60 -4.71 -0.26
C MET A 1 8.46 -4.07 -1.63
N GLY A 2 7.92 -2.86 -1.74
CA GLY A 2 7.98 -2.09 -3.00
C GLY A 2 9.19 -1.18 -3.17
N ASP A 3 9.02 -0.05 -3.85
CA ASP A 3 10.09 0.83 -4.37
C ASP A 3 11.07 1.43 -3.34
N GLY A 4 10.70 1.41 -2.05
CA GLY A 4 11.55 1.88 -0.97
C GLY A 4 12.84 1.07 -0.82
N SER A 5 13.95 1.77 -0.54
CA SER A 5 15.27 1.17 -0.33
C SER A 5 16.03 1.80 0.82
N VAL A 6 16.88 0.99 1.47
CA VAL A 6 17.87 1.44 2.47
C VAL A 6 19.26 1.14 1.92
N PRO A 7 19.90 2.11 1.24
CA PRO A 7 21.22 1.93 0.65
C PRO A 7 22.27 1.50 1.68
N LYS A 8 23.31 0.78 1.21
CA LYS A 8 24.48 0.49 2.05
C LYS A 8 25.18 1.82 2.38
N THR A 9 25.57 1.99 3.64
CA THR A 9 26.39 3.11 4.09
C THR A 9 27.78 2.61 4.43
N ASN A 10 28.74 3.54 4.50
CA ASN A 10 30.06 3.25 5.06
C ASN A 10 29.93 2.80 6.53
N ASP A 11 30.95 2.05 6.99
CA ASP A 11 30.98 1.55 8.36
C ASP A 11 30.89 2.71 9.37
N GLY A 12 30.05 2.55 10.39
CA GLY A 12 29.82 3.56 11.42
C GLY A 12 28.75 4.61 11.10
N ALA A 13 28.37 4.82 9.84
CA ALA A 13 27.32 5.78 9.49
C ALA A 13 25.90 5.26 9.83
N HIS A 14 24.95 6.18 10.02
CA HIS A 14 23.54 5.82 10.08
C HIS A 14 22.96 5.77 8.65
N GLY A 15 22.07 4.79 8.42
CA GLY A 15 21.41 4.64 7.13
C GLY A 15 20.38 5.74 6.88
N LEU A 16 19.95 5.85 5.62
CA LEU A 16 18.80 6.63 5.19
C LEU A 16 17.83 5.73 4.42
N PHE A 17 16.59 6.17 4.30
CA PHE A 17 15.57 5.57 3.44
C PHE A 17 15.38 6.41 2.20
N ARG A 18 15.20 5.78 1.03
CA ARG A 18 14.89 6.44 -0.24
C ARG A 18 13.67 5.81 -0.88
N LEU A 19 12.75 6.63 -1.35
CA LEU A 19 11.55 6.21 -2.07
C LEU A 19 11.43 6.99 -3.39
N PRO A 20 11.94 6.45 -4.52
CA PRO A 20 11.77 7.03 -5.83
C PRO A 20 10.47 6.56 -6.50
N MET A 21 9.64 7.45 -7.02
CA MET A 21 8.38 7.12 -7.74
C MET A 21 7.95 8.21 -8.72
N VAL A 22 7.06 7.86 -9.65
CA VAL A 22 6.41 8.81 -10.57
C VAL A 22 5.18 9.49 -9.96
N ASN A 23 4.55 8.87 -8.95
CA ASN A 23 3.38 9.43 -8.26
C ASN A 23 3.81 10.48 -7.22
N LYS A 24 3.91 11.74 -7.66
CA LYS A 24 4.30 12.87 -6.82
C LYS A 24 3.33 13.12 -5.66
N GLN A 25 2.03 13.01 -5.89
CA GLN A 25 1.01 13.24 -4.86
C GLN A 25 1.16 12.27 -3.68
N PHE A 26 1.43 11.00 -3.97
CA PHE A 26 1.70 10.03 -2.91
C PHE A 26 3.01 10.33 -2.16
N LEU A 27 4.04 10.84 -2.85
CA LEU A 27 5.27 11.28 -2.18
C LEU A 27 5.04 12.50 -1.28
N GLU A 28 4.19 13.44 -1.67
CA GLU A 28 3.83 14.60 -0.85
C GLU A 28 3.06 14.17 0.40
N TRP A 29 2.13 13.21 0.28
CA TRP A 29 1.49 12.58 1.44
C TRP A 29 2.51 11.85 2.33
N PHE A 30 3.42 11.08 1.73
CA PHE A 30 4.43 10.33 2.48
C PHE A 30 5.41 11.27 3.22
N ASP A 31 5.80 12.37 2.59
CA ASP A 31 6.62 13.43 3.18
C ASP A 31 5.95 14.01 4.43
N HIS A 32 4.66 14.36 4.31
CA HIS A 32 3.86 14.83 5.44
C HIS A 32 3.82 13.81 6.60
N GLU A 33 3.57 12.52 6.30
CA GLU A 33 3.55 11.46 7.32
C GLU A 33 4.91 11.24 8.00
N MET A 34 6.01 11.45 7.28
CA MET A 34 7.37 11.32 7.81
C MET A 34 7.80 12.55 8.62
N GLY A 35 7.18 13.70 8.38
CA GLY A 35 7.46 14.95 9.07
C GLY A 35 8.95 15.29 9.07
N ILE A 36 9.49 15.58 10.25
CA ILE A 36 10.89 15.99 10.43
C ILE A 36 11.92 14.96 9.94
N LEU A 37 11.52 13.69 9.77
CA LEU A 37 12.41 12.65 9.28
C LEU A 37 12.61 12.72 7.77
N SER A 38 11.76 13.44 7.04
CA SER A 38 11.91 13.64 5.60
C SER A 38 12.82 14.83 5.28
N THR A 39 13.36 14.83 4.06
CA THR A 39 14.07 15.98 3.47
C THR A 39 13.24 16.68 2.40
N GLY A 40 11.95 16.39 2.30
CA GLY A 40 11.06 16.90 1.26
C GLY A 40 11.05 16.05 -0.02
N VAL A 41 10.02 16.28 -0.83
CA VAL A 41 9.91 15.73 -2.19
C VAL A 41 10.80 16.53 -3.15
N SER A 42 11.63 15.84 -3.92
CA SER A 42 12.49 16.47 -4.94
C SER A 42 12.40 15.72 -6.27
N LEU A 43 12.59 16.45 -7.37
CA LEU A 43 12.75 15.85 -8.70
C LEU A 43 14.09 15.12 -8.74
N LYS A 44 14.06 13.82 -9.06
CA LYS A 44 15.26 13.00 -9.17
C LYS A 44 15.80 12.98 -10.59
N LYS A 45 14.90 12.77 -11.58
CA LYS A 45 15.20 12.79 -13.02
C LYS A 45 13.94 13.13 -13.80
N THR A 46 14.07 13.89 -14.86
CA THR A 46 12.99 14.13 -15.83
C THR A 46 12.75 12.91 -16.72
N ALA A 47 11.58 12.85 -17.37
CA ALA A 47 11.27 11.86 -18.39
C ALA A 47 12.31 11.83 -19.53
N ALA A 48 12.76 13.00 -19.97
CA ALA A 48 13.77 13.15 -21.01
C ALA A 48 15.13 12.57 -20.59
N GLU A 49 15.58 12.86 -19.37
CA GLU A 49 16.81 12.30 -18.80
C GLU A 49 16.70 10.79 -18.62
N LEU A 50 15.54 10.27 -18.19
CA LEU A 50 15.31 8.83 -18.06
C LEU A 50 15.38 8.12 -19.42
N ALA A 51 14.70 8.64 -20.43
CA ALA A 51 14.77 8.09 -21.78
C ALA A 51 16.21 8.12 -22.32
N ARG A 52 16.93 9.23 -22.13
CA ARG A 52 18.35 9.34 -22.52
C ARG A 52 19.22 8.28 -21.83
N ASN A 53 19.13 8.17 -20.50
CA ASN A 53 19.90 7.18 -19.74
C ASN A 53 19.60 5.74 -20.18
N ASN A 54 18.34 5.43 -20.51
CA ASN A 54 17.95 4.10 -20.97
C ASN A 54 18.45 3.79 -22.39
N ARG A 55 18.61 4.81 -23.25
CA ARG A 55 19.30 4.66 -24.54
C ARG A 55 20.79 4.42 -24.34
N GLU A 56 21.45 5.27 -23.54
CA GLU A 56 22.90 5.23 -23.31
C GLU A 56 23.37 3.95 -22.60
N SER A 57 22.57 3.42 -21.68
CA SER A 57 22.85 2.15 -21.00
C SER A 57 22.57 0.91 -21.84
N GLY A 58 21.97 1.05 -23.02
CA GLY A 58 21.56 -0.07 -23.88
C GLY A 58 20.34 -0.85 -23.38
N PHE A 59 19.72 -0.47 -22.25
CA PHE A 59 18.53 -1.13 -21.72
C PHE A 59 17.33 -0.99 -22.66
N SER A 60 17.17 0.17 -23.28
CA SER A 60 16.15 0.43 -24.30
C SER A 60 16.69 1.43 -25.33
N PRO A 61 17.34 0.94 -26.42
CA PRO A 61 17.99 1.80 -27.42
C PRO A 61 17.04 2.81 -28.09
N ASN A 62 15.76 2.45 -28.19
CA ASN A 62 14.71 3.27 -28.81
C ASN A 62 13.83 3.99 -27.77
N ALA A 63 14.30 4.17 -26.53
CA ALA A 63 13.55 4.87 -25.50
C ALA A 63 13.22 6.30 -25.94
N ARG A 64 11.93 6.68 -25.90
CA ARG A 64 11.41 8.01 -26.23
C ARG A 64 10.91 8.71 -24.98
N ALA A 65 11.14 10.01 -24.83
CA ALA A 65 10.80 10.74 -23.61
C ALA A 65 9.31 10.69 -23.30
N GLU A 66 8.46 10.72 -24.33
CA GLU A 66 7.00 10.63 -24.24
C GLU A 66 6.49 9.35 -23.55
N ASN A 67 7.30 8.29 -23.52
CA ASN A 67 6.97 7.01 -22.87
C ASN A 67 7.42 6.96 -21.39
N TYR A 68 7.96 8.05 -20.86
CA TYR A 68 8.44 8.16 -19.49
C TYR A 68 7.71 9.27 -18.77
N HIS A 69 7.74 9.19 -17.44
CA HIS A 69 7.29 10.24 -16.56
C HIS A 69 8.47 10.74 -15.73
N ASP A 70 8.37 11.97 -15.26
CA ASP A 70 9.32 12.50 -14.28
C ASP A 70 9.33 11.60 -13.03
N MET A 71 10.53 11.32 -12.55
CA MET A 71 10.76 10.54 -11.35
C MET A 71 11.11 11.49 -10.21
N TYR A 72 10.30 11.41 -9.16
CA TYR A 72 10.49 12.14 -7.92
C TYR A 72 11.06 11.22 -6.85
N THR A 73 11.56 11.79 -5.77
CA THR A 73 12.04 11.03 -4.63
C THR A 73 11.79 11.76 -3.32
N VAL A 74 11.56 10.98 -2.28
CA VAL A 74 11.73 11.40 -0.89
C VAL A 74 12.91 10.66 -0.29
N ILE A 75 13.70 11.37 0.50
CA ILE A 75 14.83 10.82 1.25
C ILE A 75 14.62 11.11 2.71
N SER A 76 14.88 10.14 3.58
CA SER A 76 14.89 10.40 5.01
C SER A 76 16.22 11.02 5.45
N ARG A 77 16.18 11.79 6.53
CA ARG A 77 17.38 12.06 7.32
C ARG A 77 18.02 10.74 7.76
N SER A 78 19.32 10.82 8.02
CA SER A 78 20.08 9.69 8.53
C SER A 78 19.59 9.35 9.94
N HIS A 79 19.28 8.08 10.22
CA HIS A 79 18.69 7.67 11.50
C HIS A 79 19.09 6.25 11.94
N PRO A 80 19.35 5.99 13.23
CA PRO A 80 19.71 4.66 13.73
C PRO A 80 18.69 3.56 13.36
N PHE A 81 17.40 3.90 13.30
CA PHE A 81 16.34 2.96 12.90
C PHE A 81 16.59 2.30 11.54
N MET A 82 17.26 2.98 10.61
CA MET A 82 17.57 2.44 9.28
C MET A 82 18.53 1.24 9.37
N ARG A 83 19.37 1.17 10.41
CA ARG A 83 20.18 -0.03 10.69
C ARG A 83 19.30 -1.24 10.99
N SER A 84 18.18 -1.03 11.67
CA SER A 84 17.23 -2.12 11.94
C SER A 84 16.59 -2.63 10.65
N LEU A 85 16.38 -1.77 9.65
CA LEU A 85 15.85 -2.16 8.34
C LEU A 85 16.90 -2.89 7.47
N ARG A 86 18.20 -2.78 7.78
CA ARG A 86 19.25 -3.55 7.10
C ARG A 86 19.12 -5.06 7.26
N ARG A 87 18.31 -5.55 8.22
CA ARG A 87 17.96 -6.98 8.32
C ARG A 87 17.33 -7.53 7.03
N TRP A 88 16.68 -6.68 6.23
CA TRP A 88 16.13 -7.02 4.92
C TRP A 88 17.22 -7.24 3.85
N TYR A 89 18.48 -6.89 4.15
CA TYR A 89 19.57 -6.89 3.18
C TYR A 89 20.77 -7.72 3.66
N ARG A 90 20.55 -8.73 4.52
CA ARG A 90 21.62 -9.56 5.12
C ARG A 90 22.50 -10.25 4.07
N SER A 91 21.92 -10.70 2.96
CA SER A 91 22.65 -11.33 1.85
C SER A 91 23.31 -10.32 0.89
N GLY A 92 23.23 -9.01 1.18
CA GLY A 92 23.55 -7.95 0.24
C GLY A 92 22.36 -7.54 -0.64
N GLU A 93 21.38 -8.43 -0.81
CA GLU A 93 20.16 -8.20 -1.58
C GLU A 93 18.92 -8.09 -0.70
N LYS A 94 17.91 -7.40 -1.20
CA LYS A 94 16.64 -7.21 -0.50
C LYS A 94 15.87 -8.52 -0.44
N ARG A 95 15.54 -8.98 0.76
CA ARG A 95 14.77 -10.19 1.04
C ARG A 95 13.67 -9.92 2.07
N PHE A 96 12.54 -10.60 1.91
CA PHE A 96 11.48 -10.57 2.92
C PHE A 96 11.95 -11.20 4.23
N PRO A 97 11.64 -10.61 5.40
CA PRO A 97 11.93 -11.23 6.68
C PRO A 97 11.09 -12.50 6.86
N GLU A 98 11.60 -13.46 7.64
CA GLU A 98 10.87 -14.68 8.01
C GLU A 98 9.57 -14.38 8.76
N SER A 99 9.61 -13.38 9.65
CA SER A 99 8.49 -12.97 10.51
C SER A 99 7.63 -11.84 9.90
N LEU A 100 7.43 -11.81 8.58
CA LEU A 100 6.65 -10.75 7.94
C LEU A 100 5.18 -10.83 8.38
N SER A 101 4.70 -9.80 9.07
CA SER A 101 3.27 -9.63 9.37
C SER A 101 2.64 -8.58 8.46
N LEU A 102 1.74 -9.00 7.58
CA LEU A 102 1.05 -8.11 6.64
C LEU A 102 -0.17 -7.46 7.31
N THR A 103 0.01 -6.24 7.82
CA THR A 103 -1.11 -5.41 8.28
C THR A 103 -1.80 -4.71 7.09
N PRO A 104 -3.05 -4.23 7.24
CA PRO A 104 -3.71 -3.46 6.17
C PRO A 104 -2.91 -2.24 5.71
N ARG A 105 -2.24 -1.53 6.62
CA ARG A 105 -1.38 -0.38 6.28
C ARG A 105 -0.20 -0.82 5.41
N ILE A 106 0.47 -1.92 5.78
CA ILE A 106 1.59 -2.46 5.01
C ILE A 106 1.12 -2.94 3.62
N ALA A 107 -0.02 -3.62 3.54
CA ALA A 107 -0.58 -4.08 2.26
C ALA A 107 -0.92 -2.90 1.34
N LYS A 108 -1.52 -1.83 1.87
CA LYS A 108 -1.78 -0.60 1.09
C LYS A 108 -0.50 0.03 0.58
N MET A 109 0.53 0.19 1.43
CA MET A 109 1.81 0.76 1.00
C MET A 109 2.47 -0.10 -0.08
N TRP A 110 2.37 -1.43 0.05
CA TRP A 110 2.90 -2.33 -0.97
C TRP A 110 2.14 -2.21 -2.28
N TYR A 111 0.81 -2.14 -2.24
CA TYR A 111 -0.02 -1.92 -3.42
C TYR A 111 0.26 -0.57 -4.10
N VAL A 112 0.48 0.51 -3.35
CA VAL A 112 0.78 1.81 -3.96
C VAL A 112 2.12 1.81 -4.72
N CYS A 113 3.09 1.02 -4.27
CA CYS A 113 4.40 0.92 -4.92
C CYS A 113 4.39 -0.08 -6.10
N ASP A 114 4.03 -1.33 -5.84
CA ASP A 114 4.18 -2.45 -6.78
C ASP A 114 2.85 -2.96 -7.34
N GLY A 115 1.75 -2.33 -6.92
CA GLY A 115 0.41 -2.78 -7.25
C GLY A 115 -0.13 -2.16 -8.52
N TYR A 116 -1.12 -2.84 -9.08
CA TYR A 116 -1.88 -2.37 -10.22
C TYR A 116 -3.29 -2.92 -10.17
N LEU A 117 -4.23 -2.22 -10.81
CA LEU A 117 -5.56 -2.73 -11.06
C LEU A 117 -5.51 -3.52 -12.37
N ASP A 118 -5.77 -4.81 -12.28
CA ASP A 118 -5.90 -5.68 -13.44
C ASP A 118 -7.38 -5.74 -13.82
N VAL A 119 -7.73 -4.92 -14.81
CA VAL A 119 -9.02 -4.93 -15.48
C VAL A 119 -8.88 -5.80 -16.72
N GLN A 120 -9.09 -7.10 -16.58
CA GLN A 120 -9.20 -7.95 -17.78
C GLN A 120 -10.47 -7.56 -18.53
N GLU A 121 -10.37 -7.49 -19.86
CA GLU A 121 -11.44 -7.05 -20.77
C GLU A 121 -12.77 -7.82 -20.57
N TYR A 122 -12.72 -9.03 -20.00
CA TYR A 122 -13.87 -9.91 -19.77
C TYR A 122 -13.94 -10.52 -18.36
N GLY A 123 -13.24 -9.95 -17.36
CA GLY A 123 -13.14 -10.52 -16.01
C GLY A 123 -13.45 -9.54 -14.87
N GLU A 124 -13.62 -10.06 -13.66
CA GLU A 124 -13.76 -9.22 -12.46
C GLU A 124 -12.46 -8.43 -12.19
N PRO A 125 -12.54 -7.11 -11.96
CA PRO A 125 -11.36 -6.31 -11.62
C PRO A 125 -10.66 -6.84 -10.37
N ARG A 126 -9.34 -7.01 -10.45
CA ARG A 126 -8.53 -7.49 -9.33
C ARG A 126 -7.38 -6.55 -9.01
N ALA A 127 -7.20 -6.27 -7.72
CA ALA A 127 -5.99 -5.63 -7.23
C ALA A 127 -4.86 -6.66 -7.20
N ALA A 128 -3.80 -6.41 -7.94
CA ALA A 128 -2.63 -7.27 -8.02
C ALA A 128 -1.39 -6.53 -7.51
N ILE A 129 -0.40 -7.26 -7.02
CA ILE A 129 0.92 -6.77 -6.66
C ILE A 129 1.93 -7.59 -7.44
N ARG A 130 2.82 -6.93 -8.20
CA ARG A 130 3.82 -7.63 -9.00
C ARG A 130 5.13 -7.76 -8.23
N ILE A 131 5.62 -8.99 -8.08
CA ILE A 131 6.93 -9.27 -7.48
C ILE A 131 7.84 -9.75 -8.60
N ARG A 132 8.90 -9.01 -8.90
CA ARG A 132 9.84 -9.31 -10.00
C ARG A 132 11.16 -9.97 -9.54
N HIS A 133 11.36 -10.22 -8.25
CA HIS A 133 12.57 -10.89 -7.78
C HIS A 133 12.51 -12.40 -8.00
N ARG A 134 13.43 -12.94 -8.82
CA ARG A 134 13.55 -14.37 -9.17
C ARG A 134 13.87 -15.29 -7.99
N ASP A 135 14.55 -14.77 -6.97
CA ASP A 135 15.05 -15.57 -5.84
C ASP A 135 14.21 -15.44 -4.56
N ASP A 136 13.10 -14.69 -4.62
CA ASP A 136 12.26 -14.48 -3.46
C ASP A 136 11.21 -15.58 -3.33
N ARG A 137 11.05 -16.04 -2.08
CA ARG A 137 10.20 -17.14 -1.62
C ARG A 137 8.74 -17.06 -2.10
N GLN A 138 8.50 -17.36 -3.36
CA GLN A 138 7.19 -17.23 -3.98
C GLN A 138 6.14 -18.11 -3.27
N GLU A 139 6.53 -19.32 -2.88
CA GLU A 139 5.68 -20.21 -2.08
C GLU A 139 5.36 -19.66 -0.68
N PHE A 140 6.32 -19.01 0.00
CA PHE A 140 6.08 -18.37 1.30
C PHE A 140 5.01 -17.28 1.19
N LEU A 141 5.08 -16.44 0.15
CA LEU A 141 4.14 -15.35 -0.06
C LEU A 141 2.75 -15.87 -0.47
N LEU A 142 2.71 -16.92 -1.31
CA LEU A 142 1.45 -17.59 -1.68
C LEU A 142 0.78 -18.22 -0.45
N ASN A 143 1.52 -18.94 0.39
CA ASN A 143 0.98 -19.56 1.61
C ASN A 143 0.52 -18.52 2.64
N TYR A 144 1.22 -17.39 2.75
CA TYR A 144 0.82 -16.29 3.63
C TYR A 144 -0.51 -15.66 3.18
N SER A 145 -0.68 -15.44 1.86
CA SER A 145 -1.92 -14.86 1.30
C SER A 145 -3.15 -15.76 1.53
N ARG A 146 -2.98 -17.08 1.42
CA ARG A 146 -4.05 -18.07 1.64
C ARG A 146 -4.48 -18.14 3.11
N THR A 147 -3.51 -18.13 4.03
CA THR A 147 -3.77 -18.22 5.48
C THR A 147 -4.52 -17.00 6.01
N SER A 148 -4.20 -15.80 5.48
CA SER A 148 -4.84 -14.54 5.87
C SER A 148 -6.21 -14.30 5.21
N ALA A 149 -6.53 -15.00 4.11
CA ALA A 149 -7.88 -15.07 3.55
C ALA A 149 -8.78 -16.07 4.29
N SER A 150 -8.22 -17.21 4.72
CA SER A 150 -8.90 -18.24 5.52
C SER A 150 -9.44 -17.70 6.85
N HIS A 151 -8.64 -16.92 7.59
CA HIS A 151 -9.05 -16.32 8.87
C HIS A 151 -10.25 -15.35 8.75
N ARG A 152 -10.47 -14.75 7.57
CA ARG A 152 -11.65 -13.89 7.33
C ARG A 152 -12.91 -14.69 7.02
N ARG A 153 -12.80 -15.86 6.39
CA ARG A 153 -13.96 -16.74 6.14
C ARG A 153 -14.49 -17.40 7.42
N THR A 154 -13.62 -17.73 8.38
CA THR A 154 -14.04 -18.28 9.68
C THR A 154 -14.63 -17.21 10.61
N ALA A 155 -14.11 -15.97 10.58
CA ALA A 155 -14.71 -14.85 11.31
C ALA A 155 -16.11 -14.48 10.80
N ALA A 156 -16.31 -14.45 9.47
CA ALA A 156 -17.62 -14.18 8.88
C ALA A 156 -18.66 -15.26 9.23
N LYS A 157 -18.26 -16.55 9.24
CA LYS A 157 -19.15 -17.66 9.67
C LYS A 157 -19.53 -17.61 11.15
N ARG A 158 -18.68 -17.09 12.04
CA ARG A 158 -18.98 -16.94 13.48
C ARG A 158 -19.92 -15.77 13.79
N SER A 159 -19.98 -14.74 12.94
CA SER A 159 -20.97 -13.66 13.09
C SER A 159 -22.36 -14.03 12.57
N ALA A 160 -22.45 -15.00 11.65
CA ALA A 160 -23.70 -15.47 11.06
C ALA A 160 -24.42 -16.56 11.87
N SER A 161 -23.82 -17.09 12.94
CA SER A 161 -24.43 -18.14 13.78
C SER A 161 -25.24 -17.61 14.97
N GLY A 162 -25.47 -16.30 15.05
CA GLY A 162 -26.33 -15.67 16.05
C GLY A 162 -27.67 -15.23 15.46
N SER A 163 -28.42 -16.15 14.86
CA SER A 163 -29.81 -15.89 14.46
C SER A 163 -30.68 -17.02 15.00
N THR A 164 -31.22 -16.80 16.20
CA THR A 164 -32.25 -17.63 16.79
C THR A 164 -33.50 -17.51 15.93
N ARG A 165 -33.91 -18.61 15.29
CA ARG A 165 -35.22 -18.72 14.61
C ARG A 165 -36.32 -18.47 15.63
N LEU A 166 -37.08 -17.38 15.47
CA LEU A 166 -38.42 -17.26 16.02
C LEU A 166 -39.42 -17.71 14.97
N ALA A 167 -40.24 -18.68 15.39
CA ALA A 167 -41.21 -19.39 14.58
C ALA A 167 -42.30 -18.44 14.03
N ARG A 168 -42.74 -18.74 12.80
CA ARG A 168 -43.95 -18.18 12.20
C ARG A 168 -45.16 -18.55 13.06
N SER A 169 -45.97 -17.56 13.44
CA SER A 169 -47.38 -17.77 13.72
C SER A 169 -48.23 -16.85 12.84
N SER A 170 -49.30 -17.44 12.33
CA SER A 170 -50.26 -16.93 11.37
C SER A 170 -51.32 -16.07 12.03
N THR A 171 -51.58 -14.86 11.51
CA THR A 171 -52.93 -14.25 11.43
C THR A 171 -52.90 -12.89 10.72
N GLY A 172 -53.84 -12.68 9.80
CA GLY A 172 -54.64 -11.44 9.75
C GLY A 172 -54.14 -10.28 8.90
N TRP A 173 -54.90 -9.97 7.84
CA TRP A 173 -54.81 -8.74 7.06
C TRP A 173 -55.21 -7.50 7.89
N ALA A 174 -54.48 -6.40 7.74
CA ALA A 174 -55.02 -5.04 7.85
C ALA A 174 -54.08 -4.02 7.18
N THR A 175 -54.61 -3.37 6.15
CA THR A 175 -54.09 -2.15 5.54
C THR A 175 -54.09 -1.00 6.53
N HIS A 176 -52.98 -0.28 6.74
CA HIS A 176 -52.99 1.13 7.11
C HIS A 176 -51.62 1.81 6.87
N ARG A 177 -51.61 2.86 6.03
CA ARG A 177 -50.59 3.92 6.01
C ARG A 177 -50.79 4.85 7.22
N PRO A 178 -49.71 5.44 7.75
CA PRO A 178 -49.59 6.91 7.77
C PRO A 178 -48.18 7.36 7.33
N ALA A 179 -48.05 8.32 6.41
CA ALA A 179 -48.04 9.78 6.60
C ALA A 179 -46.69 10.33 7.13
N LEU A 180 -46.13 11.22 6.31
CA LEU A 180 -44.92 12.01 6.51
C LEU A 180 -45.04 12.92 7.74
N SER A 181 -43.92 13.14 8.43
CA SER A 181 -43.73 14.29 9.32
C SER A 181 -42.27 14.76 9.25
N THR A 182 -42.12 16.02 8.84
CA THR A 182 -40.91 16.84 8.78
C THR A 182 -40.57 17.50 10.12
N SER A 183 -39.29 17.54 10.48
CA SER A 183 -38.55 18.58 11.24
C SER A 183 -37.35 17.88 11.92
N GLY A 184 -36.19 18.48 12.16
CA GLY A 184 -35.69 19.83 11.99
C GLY A 184 -34.17 19.81 12.17
N TYR A 185 -33.52 20.86 11.71
CA TYR A 185 -32.09 21.15 11.84
C TYR A 185 -31.66 21.46 13.29
N SER A 186 -30.33 21.47 13.51
CA SER A 186 -29.58 22.09 14.63
C SER A 186 -29.24 21.10 15.78
N THR A 187 -28.04 21.01 16.37
CA THR A 187 -26.83 21.85 16.36
C THR A 187 -25.61 21.03 16.78
N ARG A 188 -24.42 21.62 16.54
CA ARG A 188 -23.08 21.26 16.99
C ARG A 188 -22.99 20.95 18.48
N GLU A 189 -22.07 20.06 18.85
CA GLU A 189 -21.26 20.26 20.07
C GLU A 189 -19.83 19.73 19.88
N SER A 190 -18.90 20.61 20.25
CA SER A 190 -17.45 20.45 20.22
C SER A 190 -16.99 19.75 21.51
N ALA A 191 -15.95 18.93 21.44
CA ALA A 191 -15.24 18.46 22.63
C ALA A 191 -13.78 18.91 22.57
N THR A 192 -13.41 19.71 23.56
CA THR A 192 -12.08 20.26 23.84
C THR A 192 -11.23 19.23 24.58
N ILE A 193 -9.93 19.35 24.33
CA ILE A 193 -8.79 18.60 24.87
C ILE A 193 -8.56 18.93 26.35
N ALA A 194 -8.11 17.94 27.11
CA ALA A 194 -7.22 18.11 28.27
C ALA A 194 -5.97 17.24 28.06
#